data_AF-A0A0W4ZRF2-F1
#
_entry.id   AF-A0A0W4ZRF2-F1
#
_cell.length_a   1.000
_cell.length_b   1.000
_cell.length_c   1.000
_cell.angle_alpha   90.00
_cell.angle_beta   90.00
_cell.angle_gamma   90.00
#
_symmetry.space_group_name_H-M   'P 1'
#
loop_
_entity.id
_entity.type
_entity.pdbx_description
1 polymer ?
#
loop_
_entity_poly.entity_id
_entity_poly.type
_entity_poly.pdbx_seq_one_letter_code
_entity_poly.pdbx_strand_id
1 'polypeptide(L)'
;MGFFTKQCQNVNKRNTKALLRVNPSVLPAALLPGTCTTLDINGLRKRDGTLIFTSQKHRTQAENRRACLQKLKDAINAANAASMPPPVPSEAQLQRAKARVAMATEKRLRDKHYQSNKKASRRAGRCEEW
;
A
#
# COMPACT_ATOMS: atom_id res chain seq x y z
N MET A 1 20.69 -45.48 -13.93
CA MET A 1 19.33 -44.90 -14.10
C MET A 1 18.51 -45.14 -12.84
N GLY A 2 18.49 -44.19 -11.89
CA GLY A 2 17.66 -44.29 -10.69
C GLY A 2 16.52 -43.28 -10.78
N PHE A 3 15.30 -43.77 -11.03
CA PHE A 3 14.09 -42.94 -11.05
C PHE A 3 13.78 -42.47 -9.63
N PHE A 4 14.06 -41.19 -9.35
CA PHE A 4 13.52 -40.51 -8.17
C PHE A 4 12.01 -40.35 -8.37
N THR A 5 11.24 -41.26 -7.76
CA THR A 5 9.80 -41.14 -7.63
C THR A 5 9.51 -39.91 -6.78
N LYS A 6 9.28 -38.78 -7.46
CA LYS A 6 8.73 -37.57 -6.86
C LYS A 6 7.37 -37.97 -6.27
N GLN A 7 7.32 -38.19 -4.96
CA GLN A 7 6.07 -38.45 -4.23
C GLN A 7 5.14 -37.25 -4.37
N CYS A 8 4.38 -37.22 -5.45
CA CYS A 8 3.33 -36.24 -5.69
C CYS A 8 2.00 -36.85 -5.23
N GLN A 9 1.79 -36.94 -3.92
CA GLN A 9 0.50 -37.42 -3.39
C GLN A 9 -0.18 -36.45 -2.41
N ASN A 10 0.50 -35.38 -2.01
CA ASN A 10 -0.01 -34.46 -0.99
C ASN A 10 -0.60 -33.16 -1.57
N VAL A 11 -0.97 -33.13 -2.85
CA VAL A 11 -1.27 -31.87 -3.57
C VAL A 11 -2.76 -31.49 -3.56
N ASN A 12 -3.70 -32.45 -3.47
CA ASN A 12 -5.13 -32.16 -3.66
C ASN A 12 -6.06 -32.25 -2.43
N LYS A 13 -5.58 -32.60 -1.23
CA LYS A 13 -6.46 -32.79 -0.04
C LYS A 13 -6.02 -32.12 1.26
N ARG A 14 -4.93 -31.34 1.25
CA ARG A 14 -4.41 -30.73 2.47
C ARG A 14 -4.87 -29.27 2.59
N ASN A 15 -5.74 -29.01 3.56
CA ASN A 15 -6.17 -27.67 3.96
C ASN A 15 -5.04 -26.92 4.68
N THR A 16 -3.99 -26.56 3.95
CA THR A 16 -2.84 -25.82 4.50
C THR A 16 -3.08 -24.32 4.57
N LYS A 17 -4.03 -23.80 3.78
CA LYS A 17 -4.41 -22.38 3.80
C LYS A 17 -4.96 -22.03 5.19
N ALA A 18 -4.35 -21.02 5.82
CA ALA A 18 -4.85 -20.45 7.06
C ALA A 18 -5.56 -19.13 6.76
N LEU A 19 -6.72 -18.95 7.36
CA LEU A 19 -7.51 -17.72 7.30
C LEU A 19 -7.82 -17.31 8.74
N LEU A 20 -7.45 -16.09 9.10
CA LEU A 20 -7.73 -15.48 10.39
C LEU A 20 -8.76 -14.37 10.19
N ARG A 21 -9.89 -14.46 10.90
CA ARG A 21 -10.93 -13.42 10.94
C ARG A 21 -10.87 -12.77 12.30
N VAL A 22 -10.76 -11.46 12.33
CA VAL A 22 -10.73 -10.68 13.58
C VAL A 22 -11.76 -9.58 13.48
N ASN A 23 -12.64 -9.52 14.47
CA ASN A 23 -13.56 -8.40 14.63
C ASN A 23 -12.87 -7.34 15.52
N PRO A 24 -12.64 -6.12 15.02
CA PRO A 24 -11.94 -5.09 15.78
C PRO A 24 -12.68 -4.70 17.06
N SER A 25 -14.01 -4.81 17.08
CA SER A 25 -14.85 -4.50 18.26
C SER A 25 -14.61 -5.41 19.47
N VAL A 26 -14.04 -6.60 19.25
CA VAL A 26 -13.78 -7.60 20.31
C VAL A 26 -12.35 -7.48 20.85
N LEU A 27 -11.48 -6.72 20.18
CA LEU A 27 -10.12 -6.50 20.64
C LEU A 27 -10.11 -5.50 21.80
N PRO A 28 -9.28 -5.73 22.83
CA PRO A 28 -9.18 -4.81 23.95
C PRO A 28 -8.68 -3.44 23.45
N ALA A 29 -9.31 -2.36 23.94
CA ALA A 29 -9.02 -0.99 23.54
C ALA A 29 -7.54 -0.60 23.74
N ALA A 30 -6.83 -1.23 24.68
CA ALA A 30 -5.41 -1.05 24.91
C ALA A 30 -4.52 -1.45 23.71
N LEU A 31 -4.98 -2.36 22.85
CA LEU A 31 -4.27 -2.73 21.62
C LEU A 31 -4.58 -1.77 20.45
N LEU A 32 -5.58 -0.91 20.60
CA LEU A 32 -6.12 -0.08 19.53
C LEU A 32 -6.32 1.39 19.98
N PRO A 33 -5.28 2.09 20.45
CA PRO A 33 -5.39 3.52 20.69
C PRO A 33 -5.55 4.23 19.33
N GLY A 34 -6.79 4.54 18.94
CA GLY A 34 -7.11 5.32 17.72
C GLY A 34 -6.94 4.58 16.38
N THR A 35 -6.64 3.29 16.36
CA THR A 35 -6.24 2.52 15.17
C THR A 35 -7.39 2.05 14.27
N CYS A 36 -8.64 2.25 14.66
CA CYS A 36 -9.79 1.81 13.86
C CYS A 36 -9.83 2.47 12.46
N THR A 37 -9.30 3.68 12.32
CA THR A 37 -9.25 4.39 11.03
C THR A 37 -8.07 3.96 10.15
N THR A 38 -6.92 3.58 10.71
CA THR A 38 -5.72 3.23 9.93
C THR A 38 -5.79 1.81 9.34
N LEU A 39 -6.48 0.88 10.01
CA LEU A 39 -6.64 -0.49 9.50
C LEU A 39 -7.55 -0.56 8.25
N ASP A 40 -8.41 0.44 8.04
CA ASP A 40 -9.26 0.57 6.85
C ASP A 40 -8.46 0.87 5.58
N ILE A 41 -7.36 1.61 5.74
CA ILE A 41 -6.56 2.17 4.64
C ILE A 41 -5.85 1.06 3.85
N ASN A 42 -5.56 -0.08 4.50
CA ASN A 42 -4.81 -1.18 3.90
C ASN A 42 -5.68 -2.18 3.12
N GLY A 43 -7.00 -1.94 2.96
CA GLY A 43 -7.90 -2.83 2.22
C GLY A 43 -8.11 -4.21 2.87
N LEU A 44 -7.73 -4.37 4.14
CA LEU A 44 -7.85 -5.61 4.91
C LEU A 44 -9.24 -5.79 5.54
N ARG A 45 -10.05 -4.72 5.56
CA ARG A 45 -11.38 -4.71 6.15
C ARG A 45 -12.44 -5.05 5.10
N LYS A 46 -13.27 -6.05 5.40
CA LYS A 46 -14.49 -6.31 4.62
C LYS A 46 -15.56 -5.27 4.91
N ARG A 47 -16.58 -5.21 4.04
CA ARG A 47 -17.79 -4.38 4.25
C ARG A 47 -18.42 -4.58 5.64
N ASP A 48 -18.33 -5.79 6.18
CA ASP A 48 -18.88 -6.16 7.49
C ASP A 48 -18.03 -5.65 8.67
N GLY A 49 -16.93 -4.93 8.41
CA GLY A 49 -16.02 -4.43 9.41
C GLY A 49 -15.01 -5.45 9.95
N THR A 50 -15.06 -6.71 9.51
CA THR A 50 -14.12 -7.77 9.90
C THR A 50 -12.79 -7.66 9.13
N LEU A 51 -11.67 -7.82 9.84
CA LEU A 51 -10.33 -7.93 9.26
C LEU A 51 -10.03 -9.38 8.89
N ILE A 52 -9.52 -9.61 7.68
CA ILE A 52 -9.20 -10.96 7.20
C ILE A 52 -7.74 -11.04 6.77
N PHE A 53 -7.02 -11.95 7.40
CA PHE A 53 -5.63 -12.26 7.06
C PHE A 53 -5.53 -13.69 6.53
N THR A 54 -4.91 -13.86 5.37
CA THR A 54 -4.70 -15.17 4.75
C THR A 54 -3.21 -15.46 4.52
N SER A 55 -2.83 -16.72 4.70
CA SER A 55 -1.49 -17.21 4.37
C SER A 55 -1.54 -18.63 3.79
N GLN A 56 -0.74 -18.84 2.75
CA GLN A 56 -0.53 -20.14 2.08
C GLN A 56 0.95 -20.30 1.67
N LYS A 57 1.87 -19.67 2.41
CA LYS A 57 3.31 -19.67 2.07
C LYS A 57 3.97 -21.02 2.37
N HIS A 58 3.50 -21.71 3.40
CA HIS A 58 4.14 -22.91 3.95
C HIS A 58 3.37 -24.19 3.62
N ARG A 59 4.09 -25.31 3.65
CA ARG A 59 3.54 -26.64 3.42
C ARG A 59 2.75 -27.17 4.62
N THR A 60 2.99 -26.63 5.82
CA THR A 60 2.29 -27.01 7.05
C THR A 60 1.27 -25.95 7.47
N GLN A 61 0.14 -26.40 8.01
CA GLN A 61 -0.90 -25.48 8.49
C GLN A 61 -0.44 -24.68 9.71
N ALA A 62 0.40 -25.27 10.58
CA ALA A 62 0.92 -24.62 11.77
C ALA A 62 1.77 -23.38 11.44
N GLU A 63 2.65 -23.48 10.43
CA GLU A 63 3.43 -22.35 9.95
C GLU A 63 2.54 -21.28 9.30
N ASN A 64 1.53 -21.68 8.51
CA ASN A 64 0.61 -20.72 7.92
C ASN A 64 -0.23 -19.98 8.98
N ARG A 65 -0.61 -20.63 10.09
CA ARG A 65 -1.27 -19.97 11.23
C ARG A 65 -0.34 -18.93 11.89
N ARG A 66 0.93 -19.28 12.14
CA ARG A 66 1.93 -18.34 12.69
C ARG A 66 2.15 -17.16 11.76
N ALA A 67 2.22 -17.38 10.45
CA ALA A 67 2.35 -16.32 9.46
C ALA A 67 1.14 -15.37 9.47
N CYS A 68 -0.09 -15.86 9.64
CA CYS A 68 -1.27 -15.00 9.78
C CYS A 68 -1.21 -14.15 11.07
N LEU A 69 -0.79 -14.75 12.19
CA LEU A 69 -0.62 -14.01 13.45
C LEU A 69 0.48 -12.94 13.35
N GLN A 70 1.57 -13.24 12.64
CA GLN A 70 2.62 -12.27 12.40
C GLN A 70 2.10 -11.07 11.59
N LYS A 71 1.34 -11.32 10.51
CA LYS A 71 0.69 -10.23 9.74
C LYS A 71 -0.24 -9.37 10.59
N LEU A 72 -0.99 -9.97 11.52
CA LEU A 72 -1.82 -9.24 12.46
C LEU A 72 -0.97 -8.35 13.38
N LYS A 73 0.09 -8.90 13.96
CA LYS A 73 1.02 -8.15 14.82
C LYS A 73 1.67 -6.99 14.08
N ASP A 74 2.13 -7.21 12.85
CA ASP A 74 2.75 -6.17 12.03
C ASP A 74 1.75 -5.07 11.67
N ALA A 75 0.50 -5.43 11.37
CA ALA A 75 -0.57 -4.47 11.13
C ALA A 75 -0.88 -3.61 12.36
N ILE A 76 -0.92 -4.21 13.56
CA ILE A 76 -1.11 -3.48 14.82
C ILE A 76 0.08 -2.55 15.08
N ASN A 77 1.31 -3.03 14.90
CA ASN A 77 2.51 -2.22 15.08
C ASN A 77 2.55 -1.03 14.12
N ALA A 78 2.19 -1.25 12.85
CA ALA A 78 2.11 -0.18 11.85
C ALA A 78 1.02 0.85 12.22
N ALA A 79 -0.15 0.39 12.69
CA ALA A 79 -1.21 1.27 13.12
C ALA A 79 -0.81 2.11 14.35
N ASN A 80 -0.13 1.50 15.32
CA ASN A 80 0.41 2.20 16.49
C ASN A 80 1.50 3.21 16.11
N ALA A 81 2.39 2.83 15.18
CA ALA A 81 3.42 3.74 14.68
C ALA A 81 2.83 4.93 13.91
N ALA A 82 1.74 4.75 13.17
CA ALA A 82 1.03 5.81 12.48
C ALA A 82 0.22 6.71 13.44
N SER A 83 -0.21 6.18 14.59
CA SER A 83 -0.87 6.98 15.63
C SER A 83 0.11 7.91 16.34
N MET A 84 1.41 7.60 16.35
CA MET A 84 2.40 8.54 16.82
C MET A 84 2.48 9.71 15.82
N PRO A 85 2.43 10.97 16.30
CA PRO A 85 2.60 12.11 15.40
C PRO A 85 3.93 11.93 14.66
N PRO A 86 3.96 12.13 13.33
CA PRO A 86 5.20 12.03 12.58
C PRO A 86 6.24 12.96 13.22
N PRO A 87 7.52 12.56 13.27
CA PRO A 87 8.55 13.42 13.81
C PRO A 87 8.49 14.78 13.09
N VAL A 88 8.60 15.86 13.86
CA VAL A 88 8.64 17.21 13.30
C VAL A 88 9.69 17.26 12.19
N PRO A 89 9.32 17.70 10.98
CA PRO A 89 10.25 17.67 9.85
C PRO A 89 11.44 18.56 10.16
N SER A 90 12.66 18.06 9.89
CA SER A 90 13.86 18.86 10.10
C SER A 90 13.90 20.03 9.12
N GLU A 91 14.63 21.10 9.47
CA GLU A 91 14.72 22.29 8.62
C GLU A 91 15.21 21.95 7.20
N ALA A 92 16.16 21.03 7.08
CA ALA A 92 16.63 20.54 5.79
C ALA A 92 15.54 19.84 4.97
N GLN A 93 14.62 19.10 5.60
CA GLN A 93 13.49 18.47 4.92
C GLN A 93 12.48 19.50 4.42
N LEU A 94 12.23 20.55 5.20
CA LEU A 94 11.36 21.66 4.81
C LEU A 94 11.93 22.41 3.60
N GLN A 95 13.24 22.69 3.58
CA GLN A 95 13.88 23.34 2.44
C GLN A 95 13.80 22.48 1.18
N ARG A 96 14.03 21.16 1.30
CA ARG A 96 13.85 20.23 0.17
C ARG A 96 12.41 20.20 -0.34
N ALA A 97 11.41 20.25 0.54
CA ALA A 97 10.01 20.30 0.15
C ALA A 97 9.69 21.59 -0.61
N LYS A 98 10.15 22.75 -0.13
CA LYS A 98 9.99 24.05 -0.82
C LYS A 98 10.65 24.03 -2.19
N ALA A 99 11.87 23.51 -2.31
CA ALA A 99 12.57 23.38 -3.58
C ALA A 99 11.80 22.50 -4.59
N ARG A 100 11.22 21.38 -4.14
CA ARG A 100 10.39 20.52 -5.00
C ARG A 100 9.16 21.25 -5.52
N VAL A 101 8.49 22.04 -4.66
CA VAL A 101 7.34 22.85 -5.08
C VAL A 101 7.75 23.90 -6.10
N ALA A 102 8.84 24.63 -5.86
CA ALA A 102 9.38 25.61 -6.80
C ALA A 102 9.68 24.99 -8.17
N MET A 103 10.44 23.89 -8.21
CA MET A 103 10.75 23.17 -9.45
C MET A 103 9.49 22.69 -10.18
N ALA A 104 8.48 22.20 -9.45
CA ALA A 104 7.21 21.78 -10.06
C ALA A 104 6.46 22.96 -10.69
N THR A 105 6.46 24.13 -10.04
CA THR A 105 5.82 25.34 -10.57
C THR A 105 6.54 25.87 -11.81
N GLU A 106 7.87 25.88 -11.83
CA GLU A 106 8.68 26.29 -12.98
C GLU A 106 8.44 25.38 -14.17
N LYS A 107 8.45 24.06 -13.95
CA LYS A 107 8.15 23.07 -15.00
C LYS A 107 6.76 23.30 -15.59
N ARG A 108 5.75 23.50 -14.75
CA ARG A 108 4.38 23.79 -15.19
C ARG A 108 4.32 25.06 -16.05
N LEU A 109 5.01 26.13 -15.66
CA LEU A 109 5.06 27.38 -16.43
C LEU A 109 5.73 27.16 -17.79
N ARG A 110 6.87 26.47 -17.82
CA ARG A 110 7.58 26.13 -19.06
C ARG A 110 6.70 25.31 -20.01
N ASP A 111 6.02 24.29 -19.49
CA ASP A 111 5.10 23.46 -20.27
C ASP A 111 3.91 24.29 -20.79
N LYS A 112 3.36 25.19 -19.97
CA LYS A 112 2.29 26.12 -20.37
C LYS A 112 2.76 27.03 -21.51
N HIS A 113 3.94 27.64 -21.41
CA HIS A 113 4.51 28.50 -22.45
C HIS A 113 4.78 27.74 -23.74
N TYR A 114 5.38 26.54 -23.64
CA TYR A 114 5.62 25.67 -24.78
C TYR A 114 4.33 25.31 -25.52
N GLN A 115 3.29 24.91 -24.78
CA GLN A 115 1.98 24.59 -25.36
C GLN A 115 1.31 25.82 -25.98
N SER A 116 1.45 27.01 -25.37
CA SER A 116 0.92 28.26 -25.92
C SER A 116 1.59 28.60 -27.26
N ASN A 117 2.93 28.59 -27.32
CA ASN A 117 3.68 28.88 -28.53
C ASN A 117 3.38 27.87 -29.64
N LYS A 118 3.27 26.58 -29.30
CA LYS A 118 2.86 25.52 -30.25
C LYS A 118 1.46 25.75 -30.82
N LYS A 119 0.52 26.28 -30.03
CA LYS A 119 -0.82 26.62 -30.52
C LYS A 119 -0.81 27.89 -31.37
N ALA A 120 0.00 28.88 -31.02
CA ALA A 120 0.15 30.12 -31.78
C ALA A 120 0.75 29.87 -33.18
N SER A 121 1.81 29.06 -33.28
CA SER A 121 2.42 28.72 -34.59
C SER A 121 1.45 28.01 -35.53
N ARG A 122 0.57 27.14 -35.00
CA ARG A 122 -0.51 26.49 -35.77
C ARG A 122 -1.58 27.45 -36.29
N ARG A 123 -1.73 28.63 -35.69
CA ARG A 123 -2.70 29.65 -36.14
C ARG A 123 -2.08 30.56 -37.20
N ALA A 124 -0.81 30.92 -37.04
CA ALA A 124 -0.09 31.76 -38.00
C ALA A 124 -0.02 31.11 -39.39
N GLY A 125 0.27 29.81 -39.47
CA GLY A 125 0.32 29.08 -40.76
C GLY A 125 -1.04 28.88 -41.47
N ARG A 126 -2.16 29.37 -40.91
CA ARG A 126 -3.49 29.28 -41.53
C ARG A 126 -3.97 30.62 -42.09
N CYS A 127 -3.23 31.70 -41.88
CA CYS A 127 -3.62 33.06 -42.27
C CYS A 127 -2.97 33.54 -43.57
N GLU A 128 -2.05 32.77 -44.16
CA GLU A 128 -1.35 33.12 -45.41
C GLU A 128 -1.98 32.50 -46.68
N GLU A 129 -3.17 31.90 -46.58
CA GLU A 129 -3.94 31.38 -47.71
C GLU A 129 -5.36 31.97 -47.73
N TRP A 130 -5.52 33.30 -47.91
CA TRP A 130 -6.76 33.95 -48.34
C TRP A 130 -6.44 35.26 -49.08
#